data_AF-K5ZZD6-F1
#
_entry.id   AF-K5ZZD6-F1
#
_cell.length_a   1.000
_cell.length_b   1.000
_cell.length_c   1.000
_cell.angle_alpha   90.00
_cell.angle_beta   90.00
_cell.angle_gamma   90.00
#
_symmetry.space_group_name_H-M   'P 1'
#
loop_
_entity.id
_entity.type
_entity.pdbx_description
1 polymer ?
#
loop_
_entity_poly.entity_id
_entity_poly.type
_entity_poly.pdbx_seq_one_letter_code
_entity_poly.pdbx_strand_id
1 'polypeptide(L)'
;MKKSLFLLCLLLGMLGNCALVLAQPAQKLINVVVSPDRIDWKCKAKEEVKFTVQVFKNENLLKDVVVDYELGPEYFPTVVKKDIRLADGKTTLKAKMNEPGFLRCKVTAKVDGRKYEGMATVGVDETKIQPTTADPKDFDAFWTGAIAEARKQPLDPKMTLLPERCTSTQNVYHVSFQNERPGSRMYGILIVPKKPGKYPAILQVPGAGIRPYNGFNLGENIITLEIGIHGIPVTMPQEVYNNLAAGALNGYNAINKNNRDTHYYKRVYLGCVRAVDFLYSLPEFDGNTVGVTGGSQGGALSIVTAGLDPRIKFLAAFYPALCDYAGYLHKRAGGWPHYYRNAQPVANEVETLAYFDVVNFARRVNAPGWYSWGYNDVTCPPTSMYSAYNVIPGAKDLHLYLETGHWTYPEQQSERIEWLKGKCGK
;
A
#
# COMPACT_ATOMS: atom_id res chain seq x y z
N MET A 1 46.85 45.94 -17.67
CA MET A 1 45.48 46.46 -17.47
C MET A 1 44.85 46.81 -18.82
N LYS A 2 44.06 45.89 -19.41
CA LYS A 2 43.19 46.07 -20.59
C LYS A 2 42.30 44.82 -20.75
N LYS A 3 41.10 45.02 -21.30
CA LYS A 3 40.02 44.06 -21.59
C LYS A 3 40.37 43.07 -22.74
N SER A 4 39.68 41.91 -22.77
CA SER A 4 39.19 41.07 -23.92
C SER A 4 39.40 39.57 -23.62
N LEU A 5 38.40 38.70 -23.47
CA LEU A 5 37.40 38.15 -24.42
C LEU A 5 38.03 37.25 -25.50
N PHE A 6 37.96 35.91 -25.35
CA PHE A 6 37.30 34.96 -26.29
C PHE A 6 37.52 33.47 -25.94
N LEU A 7 36.40 32.77 -25.78
CA LEU A 7 36.03 31.40 -26.19
C LEU A 7 37.10 30.50 -26.86
N LEU A 8 37.27 29.25 -26.38
CA LEU A 8 37.02 28.04 -27.21
C LEU A 8 36.91 26.76 -26.37
N CYS A 9 35.94 25.94 -26.79
CA CYS A 9 35.50 24.61 -26.37
C CYS A 9 36.58 23.58 -26.00
N LEU A 10 36.28 22.79 -24.96
CA LEU A 10 36.49 21.34 -25.01
C LEU A 10 35.37 20.60 -24.26
N LEU A 11 34.54 19.94 -25.07
CA LEU A 11 33.62 18.87 -24.69
C LEU A 11 34.39 17.64 -24.15
N LEU A 12 33.62 16.79 -23.48
CA LEU A 12 33.85 15.37 -23.13
C LEU A 12 34.31 15.10 -21.70
N GLY A 13 33.36 14.60 -20.91
CA GLY A 13 33.60 14.05 -19.58
C GLY A 13 32.37 13.91 -18.68
N MET A 14 31.13 14.02 -19.19
CA MET A 14 29.96 13.54 -18.43
C MET A 14 29.87 12.02 -18.56
N LEU A 15 30.75 11.31 -17.83
CA LEU A 15 30.51 9.92 -17.49
C LEU A 15 29.36 9.89 -16.50
N GLY A 16 28.22 9.41 -16.98
CA GLY A 16 27.04 9.17 -16.17
C GLY A 16 27.40 8.36 -14.94
N ASN A 17 27.11 8.93 -13.78
CA ASN A 17 26.79 8.13 -12.61
C ASN A 17 25.45 7.44 -12.91
N CYS A 18 25.50 6.37 -13.71
CA CYS A 18 24.58 5.26 -13.53
C CYS A 18 24.74 4.86 -12.07
N ALA A 19 23.76 5.24 -11.24
CA ALA A 19 23.57 4.56 -9.98
C ALA A 19 23.54 3.07 -10.32
N LEU A 20 24.54 2.34 -9.83
CA LEU A 20 24.53 0.89 -9.80
C LEU A 20 23.23 0.48 -9.11
N VAL A 21 22.21 0.16 -9.90
CA VAL A 21 21.09 -0.65 -9.43
C VAL A 21 21.70 -2.02 -9.22
N LEU A 22 22.33 -2.21 -8.06
CA LEU A 22 22.61 -3.54 -7.57
C LEU A 22 21.25 -4.16 -7.30
N ALA A 23 20.73 -4.91 -8.28
CA ALA A 23 19.68 -5.88 -8.01
C ALA A 23 20.20 -6.71 -6.83
N GLN A 24 19.56 -6.56 -5.66
CA GLN A 24 19.94 -7.36 -4.50
C GLN A 24 19.80 -8.83 -4.89
N PRO A 25 20.72 -9.71 -4.49
CA PRO A 25 20.48 -11.14 -4.65
C PRO A 25 19.17 -11.47 -3.95
N ALA A 26 18.25 -12.11 -4.68
CA ALA A 26 16.97 -12.58 -4.14
C ALA A 26 17.15 -13.57 -2.96
N GLN A 27 18.37 -14.08 -2.79
CA GLN A 27 18.74 -15.04 -1.76
C GLN A 27 19.68 -14.43 -0.72
N LYS A 28 19.36 -14.69 0.55
CA LYS A 28 20.23 -14.39 1.69
C LYS A 28 21.30 -15.47 1.80
N LEU A 29 22.52 -15.09 2.18
CA LEU A 29 23.61 -16.03 2.47
C LEU A 29 23.22 -17.07 3.54
N ILE A 30 22.49 -16.62 4.57
CA ILE A 30 21.88 -17.48 5.57
C ILE A 30 20.37 -17.39 5.39
N ASN A 31 19.76 -18.54 5.13
CA ASN A 31 18.32 -18.65 5.01
C ASN A 31 17.74 -19.22 6.31
N VAL A 32 16.91 -18.44 6.99
CA VAL A 32 16.17 -18.89 8.17
C VAL A 32 14.77 -19.25 7.70
N VAL A 33 14.50 -20.55 7.59
CA VAL A 33 13.22 -21.08 7.17
C VAL A 33 12.39 -21.40 8.40
N VAL A 34 11.19 -20.85 8.45
CA VAL A 34 10.18 -21.18 9.46
C VAL A 34 8.96 -21.69 8.70
N SER A 35 8.46 -22.86 9.07
CA SER A 35 7.35 -23.50 8.37
C SER A 35 6.33 -24.02 9.38
N PRO A 36 5.05 -23.62 9.29
CA PRO A 36 4.01 -24.20 10.12
C PRO A 36 3.68 -25.62 9.64
N ASP A 37 3.13 -26.44 10.52
CA ASP A 37 2.68 -27.81 10.22
C ASP A 37 1.32 -27.87 9.47
N ARG A 38 0.98 -26.78 8.77
CA ARG A 38 -0.26 -26.59 8.00
C ARG A 38 0.09 -25.87 6.70
N ILE A 39 -0.26 -26.46 5.55
CA ILE A 39 0.14 -25.95 4.24
C ILE A 39 -0.58 -24.64 3.86
N ASP A 40 -1.78 -24.43 4.36
CA ASP A 40 -2.62 -23.25 4.11
C ASP A 40 -2.35 -22.11 5.10
N TRP A 41 -1.50 -22.35 6.10
CA TRP A 41 -1.14 -21.44 7.19
C TRP A 41 -2.37 -20.96 7.98
N LYS A 42 -3.35 -21.86 8.21
CA LYS A 42 -4.55 -21.56 9.00
C LYS A 42 -4.72 -22.54 10.16
N CYS A 43 -5.36 -22.08 11.24
CA CYS A 43 -5.85 -22.91 12.32
C CYS A 43 -7.05 -22.26 13.03
N LYS A 44 -7.69 -23.00 13.95
CA LYS A 44 -8.71 -22.44 14.84
C LYS A 44 -8.12 -21.95 16.14
N ALA A 45 -8.82 -21.03 16.79
CA ALA A 45 -8.50 -20.59 18.14
C ALA A 45 -8.34 -21.81 19.08
N LYS A 46 -7.32 -21.73 19.94
CA LYS A 46 -6.89 -22.74 20.92
C LYS A 46 -6.18 -23.97 20.32
N GLU A 47 -6.12 -24.13 19.00
CA GLU A 47 -5.33 -25.18 18.37
C GLU A 47 -3.82 -24.91 18.50
N GLU A 48 -3.05 -25.96 18.79
CA GLU A 48 -1.59 -25.89 18.80
C GLU A 48 -1.05 -25.97 17.37
N VAL A 49 -0.20 -25.01 17.02
CA VAL A 49 0.55 -24.97 15.77
C VAL A 49 2.00 -25.32 16.06
N LYS A 50 2.59 -26.18 15.23
CA LYS A 50 4.02 -26.50 15.29
C LYS A 50 4.75 -25.75 14.19
N PHE A 51 5.85 -25.11 14.54
CA PHE A 51 6.74 -24.42 13.60
C PHE A 51 8.05 -25.18 13.52
N THR A 52 8.37 -25.70 12.34
CA THR A 52 9.70 -26.22 12.03
C THR A 52 10.61 -25.05 11.69
N VAL A 53 11.72 -24.91 12.43
CA VAL A 53 12.74 -23.90 12.20
C VAL A 53 13.98 -24.59 11.67
N GLN A 54 14.52 -24.09 10.55
CA GLN A 54 15.74 -24.58 9.93
C GLN A 54 16.59 -23.40 9.49
N VAL A 55 17.90 -23.45 9.77
CA VAL A 55 18.84 -22.43 9.33
C VAL A 55 19.78 -23.06 8.31
N PHE A 56 19.85 -22.47 7.13
CA PHE A 56 20.68 -22.93 6.04
C PHE A 56 21.79 -21.93 5.71
N LYS A 57 22.97 -22.44 5.38
CA LYS A 57 24.05 -21.70 4.71
C LYS A 57 24.41 -22.49 3.46
N ASN A 58 24.33 -21.87 2.28
CA ASN A 58 24.52 -22.57 1.00
C ASN A 58 23.66 -23.84 0.90
N GLU A 59 22.36 -23.73 1.22
CA GLU A 59 21.38 -24.84 1.17
C GLU A 59 21.64 -26.03 2.10
N ASN A 60 22.70 -25.97 2.93
CA ASN A 60 23.02 -26.99 3.93
C ASN A 60 22.61 -26.51 5.31
N LEU A 61 22.09 -27.42 6.15
CA LEU A 61 21.76 -27.11 7.55
C LEU A 61 23.02 -26.61 8.28
N LEU A 62 22.91 -25.42 8.85
CA LEU A 62 23.99 -24.79 9.61
C LEU A 62 23.97 -25.32 11.04
N LYS A 63 24.85 -26.28 11.32
CA LYS A 63 25.05 -26.84 12.65
C LYS A 63 25.55 -25.78 13.64
N ASP A 64 25.25 -26.02 14.91
CA ASP A 64 25.69 -25.20 16.04
C ASP A 64 25.36 -23.71 15.95
N VAL A 65 24.33 -23.35 15.18
CA VAL A 65 23.87 -21.97 15.06
C VAL A 65 23.12 -21.52 16.31
N VAL A 66 23.33 -20.27 16.69
CA VAL A 66 22.60 -19.63 17.80
C VAL A 66 21.47 -18.78 17.23
N VAL A 67 20.26 -18.95 17.77
CA VAL A 67 19.07 -18.21 17.35
C VAL A 67 18.38 -17.54 18.55
N ASP A 68 17.79 -16.37 18.28
CA ASP A 68 16.73 -15.79 19.11
C ASP A 68 15.38 -16.15 18.46
N TYR A 69 14.32 -16.34 19.25
CA TYR A 69 12.98 -16.50 18.70
C TYR A 69 11.88 -15.84 19.52
N GLU A 70 10.83 -15.47 18.82
CA GLU A 70 9.59 -14.88 19.34
C GLU A 70 8.40 -15.73 18.88
N LEU A 71 7.47 -16.03 19.80
CA LEU A 71 6.20 -16.70 19.51
C LEU A 71 5.04 -15.94 20.15
N GLY A 72 3.95 -15.76 19.41
CA GLY A 72 2.71 -15.20 19.92
C GLY A 72 1.94 -14.43 18.83
N PRO A 73 0.88 -13.70 19.22
CA PRO A 73 0.21 -12.78 18.31
C PRO A 73 1.23 -11.82 17.66
N GLU A 74 1.05 -11.53 16.37
CA GLU A 74 1.96 -10.62 15.69
C GLU A 74 2.08 -9.27 16.41
N TYR A 75 3.32 -8.79 16.54
CA TYR A 75 3.69 -7.61 17.34
C TYR A 75 3.51 -7.70 18.87
N PHE A 76 2.92 -8.78 19.38
CA PHE A 76 2.70 -9.01 20.81
C PHE A 76 3.19 -10.41 21.19
N PRO A 77 4.50 -10.71 21.04
CA PRO A 77 5.02 -12.03 21.39
C PRO A 77 4.83 -12.31 22.88
N THR A 78 4.31 -13.49 23.19
CA THR A 78 4.12 -13.96 24.56
C THR A 78 5.31 -14.79 25.04
N VAL A 79 6.12 -15.29 24.11
CA VAL A 79 7.36 -16.01 24.39
C VAL A 79 8.49 -15.33 23.64
N VAL A 80 9.54 -14.98 24.36
CA VAL A 80 10.79 -14.48 23.81
C VAL A 80 11.92 -15.30 24.41
N LYS A 81 12.74 -15.92 23.56
CA LYS A 81 13.90 -16.70 23.96
C LYS A 81 15.12 -16.21 23.21
N LYS A 82 16.25 -16.14 23.92
CA LYS A 82 17.52 -15.65 23.38
C LYS A 82 18.58 -16.72 23.48
N ASP A 83 19.53 -16.66 22.56
CA ASP A 83 20.75 -17.44 22.56
C ASP A 83 20.51 -18.97 22.62
N ILE A 84 19.52 -19.44 21.87
CA ILE A 84 19.18 -20.85 21.76
C ILE A 84 20.08 -21.51 20.72
N ARG A 85 20.91 -22.47 21.14
CA ARG A 85 21.77 -23.25 20.24
C ARG A 85 20.97 -24.34 19.54
N LEU A 86 21.02 -24.36 18.21
CA LEU A 86 20.49 -25.42 17.36
C LEU A 86 21.65 -26.31 16.89
N ALA A 87 21.94 -27.40 17.62
CA ALA A 87 23.07 -28.28 17.32
C ALA A 87 23.02 -28.82 15.87
N ASP A 88 21.84 -29.25 15.43
CA ASP A 88 21.62 -29.77 14.07
C ASP A 88 21.10 -28.70 13.08
N GLY A 89 21.15 -27.42 13.45
CA GLY A 89 20.62 -26.33 12.61
C GLY A 89 19.10 -26.30 12.48
N LYS A 90 18.38 -27.12 13.26
CA LYS A 90 16.91 -27.23 13.22
C LYS A 90 16.28 -27.38 14.60
N THR A 91 15.03 -27.00 14.74
CA THR A 91 14.19 -27.28 15.92
C THR A 91 12.71 -27.26 15.56
N THR A 92 11.85 -27.70 16.49
CA THR A 92 10.40 -27.54 16.41
C THR A 92 9.92 -26.71 17.59
N LEU A 93 9.21 -25.63 17.28
CA LEU A 93 8.58 -24.75 18.26
C LEU A 93 7.07 -24.97 18.24
N LYS A 94 6.41 -24.72 19.36
CA LYS A 94 4.97 -24.89 19.52
C LYS A 94 4.37 -23.62 20.07
N ALA A 95 3.26 -23.19 19.48
CA ALA A 95 2.50 -22.07 20.01
C ALA A 95 1.01 -22.23 19.70
N LYS A 96 0.18 -21.50 20.42
CA LYS A 96 -1.25 -21.40 20.19
C LYS A 96 -1.72 -19.99 20.50
N MET A 97 -2.86 -19.62 19.95
CA MET A 97 -3.53 -18.36 20.23
C MET A 97 -5.00 -18.63 20.51
N ASN A 98 -5.60 -17.89 21.44
CA ASN A 98 -6.95 -18.19 21.93
C ASN A 98 -8.04 -17.35 21.25
N GLU A 99 -7.66 -16.32 20.50
CA GLU A 99 -8.56 -15.36 19.87
C GLU A 99 -8.26 -15.26 18.37
N PRO A 100 -9.23 -14.79 17.54
CA PRO A 100 -8.98 -14.51 16.14
C PRO A 100 -7.83 -13.53 15.91
N GLY A 101 -6.97 -13.79 14.94
CA GLY A 101 -5.78 -12.97 14.65
C GLY A 101 -4.70 -13.74 13.92
N PHE A 102 -3.45 -13.34 14.12
CA PHE A 102 -2.30 -13.96 13.45
C PHE A 102 -1.21 -14.37 14.44
N LEU A 103 -0.93 -15.67 14.51
CA LEU A 103 0.09 -16.28 15.35
C LEU A 103 1.43 -16.33 14.60
N ARG A 104 2.43 -15.58 15.07
CA ARG A 104 3.74 -15.48 14.43
C ARG A 104 4.80 -16.27 15.19
N CYS A 105 5.63 -16.99 14.44
CA CYS A 105 6.94 -17.45 14.85
C CYS A 105 8.00 -16.65 14.08
N LYS A 106 8.76 -15.82 14.80
CA LYS A 106 9.88 -15.06 14.23
C LYS A 106 11.19 -15.61 14.80
N VAL A 107 12.16 -15.87 13.95
CA VAL A 107 13.47 -16.41 14.33
C VAL A 107 14.57 -15.53 13.75
N THR A 108 15.57 -15.23 14.57
CA THR A 108 16.75 -14.46 14.20
C THR A 108 18.01 -15.29 14.47
N ALA A 109 18.67 -15.76 13.41
CA ALA A 109 19.94 -16.46 13.50
C ALA A 109 21.12 -15.47 13.60
N LYS A 110 22.09 -15.78 14.46
CA LYS A 110 23.34 -15.02 14.64
C LYS A 110 24.49 -15.81 14.01
N VAL A 111 25.03 -15.31 12.90
CA VAL A 111 26.10 -15.98 12.14
C VAL A 111 27.16 -14.95 11.75
N ASP A 112 28.42 -15.21 12.08
CA ASP A 112 29.57 -14.37 11.72
C ASP A 112 29.37 -12.88 12.07
N GLY A 113 28.81 -12.59 13.25
CA GLY A 113 28.51 -11.24 13.74
C GLY A 113 27.31 -10.56 13.07
N ARG A 114 26.60 -11.24 12.16
CA ARG A 114 25.42 -10.74 11.45
C ARG A 114 24.14 -11.44 11.92
N LYS A 115 23.01 -10.76 11.72
CA LYS A 115 21.67 -11.27 12.04
C LYS A 115 20.89 -11.56 10.75
N TYR A 116 20.22 -12.70 10.73
CA TYR A 116 19.38 -13.15 9.63
C TYR A 116 18.01 -13.53 10.17
N GLU A 117 16.96 -12.98 9.59
CA GLU A 117 15.60 -13.21 10.05
C GLU A 117 14.78 -14.06 9.08
N GLY A 118 13.95 -14.92 9.67
CA GLY A 118 12.91 -15.70 9.01
C GLY A 118 11.67 -15.77 9.90
N MET A 119 10.50 -15.94 9.28
CA MET A 119 9.25 -16.05 10.03
C MET A 119 8.18 -16.80 9.26
N ALA A 120 7.24 -17.36 10.01
CA ALA A 120 5.95 -17.80 9.49
C ALA A 120 4.84 -17.29 10.41
N THR A 121 3.71 -16.95 9.80
CA THR A 121 2.58 -16.37 10.50
C THR A 121 1.32 -17.12 10.10
N VAL A 122 0.62 -17.71 11.05
CA VAL A 122 -0.59 -18.53 10.83
C VAL A 122 -1.83 -17.73 11.17
N GLY A 123 -2.80 -17.71 10.26
CA GLY A 123 -4.13 -17.14 10.49
C GLY A 123 -4.92 -18.02 11.46
N VAL A 124 -5.41 -17.41 12.53
CA VAL A 124 -6.22 -18.07 13.56
C VAL A 124 -7.62 -17.51 13.46
N ASP A 125 -8.59 -18.33 13.01
CA ASP A 125 -9.97 -17.88 12.78
C ASP A 125 -10.04 -16.52 12.03
N GLU A 126 -9.21 -16.33 11.00
CA GLU A 126 -8.89 -15.02 10.42
C GLU A 126 -10.11 -14.27 9.85
N THR A 127 -11.12 -15.03 9.41
CA THR A 127 -12.38 -14.51 8.89
C THR A 127 -13.29 -13.92 9.97
N LYS A 128 -13.00 -14.17 11.25
CA LYS A 128 -13.75 -13.63 12.41
C LYS A 128 -13.15 -12.34 12.95
N ILE A 129 -11.98 -11.91 12.46
CA ILE A 129 -11.32 -10.68 12.90
C ILE A 129 -12.23 -9.47 12.62
N GLN A 130 -12.51 -8.68 13.66
CA GLN A 130 -13.32 -7.46 13.57
C GLN A 130 -12.45 -6.21 13.76
N PRO A 131 -12.83 -5.06 13.17
CA PRO A 131 -12.21 -3.77 13.46
C PRO A 131 -12.28 -3.39 14.94
N THR A 132 -11.23 -2.75 15.44
CA THR A 132 -11.22 -2.13 16.78
C THR A 132 -11.69 -0.69 16.77
N THR A 133 -11.47 0.01 15.66
CA THR A 133 -11.94 1.37 15.46
C THR A 133 -13.48 1.42 15.38
N ALA A 134 -14.08 2.36 16.10
CA ALA A 134 -15.52 2.62 16.04
C ALA A 134 -15.93 3.19 14.68
N ASP A 135 -17.16 2.91 14.23
CA ASP A 135 -17.79 3.55 13.06
C ASP A 135 -18.54 4.81 13.55
N PRO A 136 -18.03 6.04 13.28
CA PRO A 136 -18.67 7.25 13.77
C PRO A 136 -20.11 7.38 13.27
N LYS A 137 -21.03 7.79 14.17
CA LYS A 137 -22.47 7.88 13.84
C LYS A 137 -22.78 8.83 12.68
N ASP A 138 -21.98 9.88 12.52
CA ASP A 138 -22.07 10.88 11.45
C ASP A 138 -21.03 10.69 10.35
N PHE A 139 -20.38 9.52 10.24
CA PHE A 139 -19.35 9.24 9.23
C PHE A 139 -19.85 9.50 7.80
N ASP A 140 -21.02 8.97 7.46
CA ASP A 140 -21.64 9.16 6.14
C ASP A 140 -21.98 10.62 5.86
N ALA A 141 -22.56 11.31 6.85
CA ALA A 141 -22.92 12.72 6.72
C ALA A 141 -21.67 13.59 6.53
N PHE A 142 -20.59 13.29 7.27
CA PHE A 142 -19.31 13.98 7.19
C PHE A 142 -18.70 13.87 5.78
N TRP A 143 -18.54 12.64 5.27
CA TRP A 143 -17.92 12.44 3.96
C TRP A 143 -18.81 12.89 2.80
N THR A 144 -20.12 12.63 2.87
CA THR A 144 -21.08 13.13 1.87
C THR A 144 -21.03 14.66 1.79
N GLY A 145 -21.04 15.35 2.94
CA GLY A 145 -20.92 16.80 3.00
C GLY A 145 -19.59 17.31 2.48
N ALA A 146 -18.47 16.67 2.85
CA ALA A 146 -17.14 17.05 2.39
C ALA A 146 -16.98 16.89 0.85
N ILE A 147 -17.52 15.82 0.27
CA ILE A 147 -17.51 15.60 -1.18
C ILE A 147 -18.38 16.63 -1.90
N ALA A 148 -19.59 16.89 -1.38
CA ALA A 148 -20.49 17.90 -1.95
C ALA A 148 -19.85 19.29 -1.94
N GLU A 149 -19.19 19.68 -0.85
CA GLU A 149 -18.47 20.94 -0.74
C GLU A 149 -17.29 20.99 -1.71
N ALA A 150 -16.47 19.93 -1.78
CA ALA A 150 -15.37 19.86 -2.73
C ALA A 150 -15.85 20.04 -4.16
N ARG A 151 -16.95 19.41 -4.56
CA ARG A 151 -17.52 19.48 -5.92
C ARG A 151 -18.09 20.85 -6.31
N LYS A 152 -18.30 21.77 -5.36
CA LYS A 152 -18.59 23.18 -5.70
C LYS A 152 -17.40 23.86 -6.38
N GLN A 153 -16.19 23.35 -6.16
CA GLN A 153 -14.99 23.84 -6.82
C GLN A 153 -14.91 23.23 -8.23
N PRO A 154 -14.92 24.04 -9.32
CA PRO A 154 -14.81 23.52 -10.67
C PRO A 154 -13.49 22.76 -10.86
N LEU A 155 -13.49 21.68 -11.64
CA LEU A 155 -12.28 20.86 -11.87
C LEU A 155 -11.12 21.66 -12.45
N ASP A 156 -11.39 22.61 -13.37
CA ASP A 156 -10.36 23.38 -14.08
C ASP A 156 -9.19 22.47 -14.55
N PRO A 157 -9.47 21.44 -15.36
CA PRO A 157 -8.47 20.47 -15.76
C PRO A 157 -7.44 21.14 -16.68
N LYS A 158 -6.17 20.88 -16.39
CA LYS A 158 -5.04 21.27 -17.25
C LYS A 158 -4.34 19.99 -17.69
N MET A 159 -4.19 19.83 -19.00
CA MET A 159 -3.58 18.66 -19.61
C MET A 159 -2.42 19.13 -20.50
N THR A 160 -1.21 18.69 -20.19
CA THR A 160 -0.01 18.97 -20.97
C THR A 160 0.48 17.67 -21.56
N LEU A 161 0.49 17.57 -22.90
CA LEU A 161 1.03 16.40 -23.59
C LEU A 161 2.52 16.25 -23.25
N LEU A 162 2.96 15.00 -23.06
CA LEU A 162 4.36 14.60 -22.87
C LEU A 162 4.79 13.80 -24.11
N PRO A 163 5.22 14.45 -25.20
CA PRO A 163 5.51 13.77 -26.47
C PRO A 163 6.54 12.66 -26.33
N GLU A 164 7.53 12.84 -25.45
CA GLU A 164 8.60 11.89 -25.18
C GLU A 164 8.14 10.60 -24.49
N ARG A 165 6.92 10.58 -23.94
CA ARG A 165 6.31 9.40 -23.31
C ARG A 165 5.20 8.77 -24.18
N CYS A 166 4.81 9.41 -25.28
CA CYS A 166 3.77 8.89 -26.17
C CYS A 166 4.29 7.70 -26.99
N THR A 167 3.38 6.78 -27.31
CA THR A 167 3.66 5.66 -28.24
C THR A 167 2.97 5.90 -29.58
N SER A 168 3.10 4.98 -30.53
CA SER A 168 2.31 5.01 -31.77
C SER A 168 0.80 4.92 -31.50
N THR A 169 0.38 4.33 -30.38
CA THR A 169 -1.03 4.01 -30.06
C THR A 169 -1.61 4.77 -28.87
N GLN A 170 -0.78 5.46 -28.07
CA GLN A 170 -1.22 6.15 -26.85
C GLN A 170 -0.64 7.56 -26.73
N ASN A 171 -1.46 8.49 -26.24
CA ASN A 171 -1.05 9.81 -25.77
C ASN A 171 -0.81 9.77 -24.26
N VAL A 172 0.24 10.44 -23.80
CA VAL A 172 0.56 10.57 -22.36
C VAL A 172 0.54 12.04 -21.98
N TYR A 173 -0.19 12.38 -20.93
CA TYR A 173 -0.34 13.75 -20.44
C TYR A 173 0.09 13.85 -18.98
N HIS A 174 0.80 14.92 -18.64
CA HIS A 174 0.81 15.43 -17.28
C HIS A 174 -0.48 16.22 -17.06
N VAL A 175 -1.26 15.84 -16.04
CA VAL A 175 -2.55 16.45 -15.76
C VAL A 175 -2.58 17.10 -14.39
N SER A 176 -3.42 18.12 -14.24
CA SER A 176 -3.79 18.65 -12.92
C SER A 176 -5.24 19.13 -12.91
N PHE A 177 -5.89 19.02 -11.75
CA PHE A 177 -7.26 19.50 -11.53
C PHE A 177 -7.43 19.96 -10.08
N GLN A 178 -8.37 20.85 -9.83
CA GLN A 178 -8.70 21.36 -8.49
C GLN A 178 -9.32 20.26 -7.62
N ASN A 179 -9.07 20.37 -6.32
CA ASN A 179 -9.52 19.44 -5.29
C ASN A 179 -10.57 20.10 -4.37
N GLU A 180 -10.35 20.17 -3.07
CA GLU A 180 -11.35 20.60 -2.09
C GLU A 180 -11.49 22.12 -1.94
N ARG A 181 -10.53 22.90 -2.45
CA ARG A 181 -10.51 24.36 -2.37
C ARG A 181 -9.66 24.98 -3.49
N PRO A 182 -9.85 26.27 -3.83
CA PRO A 182 -9.05 26.93 -4.86
C PRO A 182 -7.54 26.81 -4.62
N GLY A 183 -6.82 26.32 -5.62
CA GLY A 183 -5.36 26.15 -5.58
C GLY A 183 -4.88 24.84 -4.94
N SER A 184 -5.73 24.13 -4.20
CA SER A 184 -5.44 22.76 -3.77
C SER A 184 -5.66 21.85 -4.98
N ARG A 185 -4.58 21.41 -5.63
CA ARG A 185 -4.65 20.61 -6.86
C ARG A 185 -4.22 19.17 -6.63
N MET A 186 -4.75 18.29 -7.47
CA MET A 186 -4.23 16.95 -7.72
C MET A 186 -3.42 16.97 -9.00
N TYR A 187 -2.41 16.12 -9.08
CA TYR A 187 -1.55 15.96 -10.26
C TYR A 187 -1.45 14.48 -10.61
N GLY A 188 -1.24 14.18 -11.88
CA GLY A 188 -1.14 12.79 -12.33
C GLY A 188 -0.57 12.63 -13.73
N ILE A 189 -0.35 11.39 -14.10
CA ILE A 189 -0.06 10.98 -15.47
C ILE A 189 -1.29 10.28 -16.02
N LEU A 190 -1.84 10.82 -17.10
CA LEU A 190 -2.97 10.26 -17.84
C LEU A 190 -2.45 9.62 -19.12
N ILE A 191 -2.82 8.36 -19.37
CA ILE A 191 -2.57 7.66 -20.62
C ILE A 191 -3.92 7.45 -21.32
N VAL A 192 -4.03 7.90 -22.57
CA VAL A 192 -5.26 7.83 -23.38
C VAL A 192 -4.96 7.17 -24.72
N PRO A 193 -5.78 6.21 -25.19
CA PRO A 193 -5.66 5.67 -26.54
C PRO A 193 -5.78 6.76 -27.63
N LYS A 194 -4.95 6.69 -28.68
CA LYS A 194 -5.01 7.63 -29.82
C LYS A 194 -6.16 7.32 -30.78
N LYS A 195 -6.54 6.04 -30.88
CA LYS A 195 -7.62 5.62 -31.78
C LYS A 195 -8.93 6.27 -31.30
N PRO A 196 -9.73 6.90 -32.20
CA PRO A 196 -11.03 7.42 -31.82
C PRO A 196 -11.91 6.31 -31.22
N GLY A 197 -12.52 6.58 -30.07
CA GLY A 197 -13.31 5.58 -29.36
C GLY A 197 -13.74 6.03 -27.97
N LYS A 198 -14.45 5.13 -27.30
CA LYS A 198 -14.88 5.25 -25.90
C LYS A 198 -14.28 4.10 -25.12
N TYR A 199 -13.60 4.41 -24.03
CA TYR A 199 -12.76 3.45 -23.32
C TYR A 199 -13.11 3.38 -21.83
N PRO A 200 -12.99 2.20 -21.20
CA PRO A 200 -12.99 2.07 -19.75
C PRO A 200 -11.78 2.79 -19.15
N ALA A 201 -11.85 3.11 -17.86
CA ALA A 201 -10.79 3.81 -17.15
C ALA A 201 -10.34 3.09 -15.87
N ILE A 202 -9.05 3.16 -15.58
CA ILE A 202 -8.46 2.69 -14.33
C ILE A 202 -7.73 3.83 -13.61
N LEU A 203 -8.15 4.09 -12.38
CA LEU A 203 -7.47 4.99 -11.46
C LEU A 203 -6.41 4.20 -10.67
N GLN A 204 -5.13 4.53 -10.88
CA GLN A 204 -4.02 4.03 -10.06
C GLN A 204 -3.72 5.03 -8.94
N VAL A 205 -3.94 4.61 -7.69
CA VAL A 205 -3.69 5.40 -6.49
C VAL A 205 -2.37 4.98 -5.82
N PRO A 206 -1.60 5.92 -5.24
CA PRO A 206 -0.20 5.64 -4.90
C PRO A 206 -0.01 5.03 -3.51
N GLY A 207 0.97 4.12 -3.41
CA GLY A 207 1.60 3.73 -2.14
C GLY A 207 2.27 4.93 -1.44
N ALA A 208 2.55 4.79 -0.14
CA ALA A 208 3.11 5.86 0.68
C ALA A 208 4.44 6.39 0.11
N GLY A 209 4.69 7.69 0.28
CA GLY A 209 5.92 8.34 -0.15
C GLY A 209 5.68 9.52 -1.10
N ILE A 210 6.77 10.23 -1.40
CA ILE A 210 6.78 11.49 -2.15
C ILE A 210 7.75 11.28 -3.31
N ARG A 211 7.22 11.19 -4.54
CA ARG A 211 7.98 10.75 -5.72
C ARG A 211 7.32 11.22 -7.01
N PRO A 212 8.05 11.28 -8.13
CA PRO A 212 7.46 11.43 -9.46
C PRO A 212 6.73 10.14 -9.88
N TYR A 213 5.94 10.26 -10.93
CA TYR A 213 5.19 9.15 -11.52
C TYR A 213 5.39 9.08 -13.03
N ASN A 214 5.35 7.86 -13.56
CA ASN A 214 5.55 7.58 -14.98
C ASN A 214 4.24 7.21 -15.70
N GLY A 215 3.17 6.92 -14.96
CA GLY A 215 1.93 6.38 -15.50
C GLY A 215 1.85 4.87 -15.34
N PHE A 216 0.62 4.36 -15.26
CA PHE A 216 0.33 2.94 -15.12
C PHE A 216 -0.27 2.42 -16.43
N ASN A 217 0.54 1.83 -17.31
CA ASN A 217 0.06 1.41 -18.63
C ASN A 217 -0.61 0.03 -18.57
N LEU A 218 -1.90 -0.05 -18.93
CA LEU A 218 -2.67 -1.29 -19.02
C LEU A 218 -2.98 -1.72 -20.46
N GLY A 219 -2.32 -1.14 -21.46
CA GLY A 219 -2.51 -1.46 -22.87
C GLY A 219 -3.39 -0.45 -23.60
N GLU A 220 -3.68 -0.76 -24.86
CA GLU A 220 -4.10 0.24 -25.86
C GLU A 220 -5.59 0.60 -25.84
N ASN A 221 -6.41 -0.10 -25.06
CA ASN A 221 -7.87 0.06 -25.02
C ASN A 221 -8.39 0.51 -23.64
N ILE A 222 -7.51 1.00 -22.76
CA ILE A 222 -7.88 1.41 -21.39
C ILE A 222 -7.27 2.79 -21.13
N ILE A 223 -8.09 3.71 -20.64
CA ILE A 223 -7.59 4.98 -20.09
C ILE A 223 -7.00 4.69 -18.71
N THR A 224 -5.81 5.17 -18.42
CA THR A 224 -5.24 5.05 -17.08
C THR A 224 -4.84 6.40 -16.52
N LEU A 225 -5.17 6.62 -15.26
CA LEU A 225 -4.78 7.82 -14.53
C LEU A 225 -4.04 7.40 -13.27
N GLU A 226 -2.73 7.68 -13.21
CA GLU A 226 -1.95 7.55 -11.99
C GLU A 226 -1.84 8.91 -11.30
N ILE A 227 -2.31 9.02 -10.06
CA ILE A 227 -2.33 10.30 -9.33
C ILE A 227 -1.26 10.38 -8.23
N GLY A 228 -0.75 11.58 -8.00
CA GLY A 228 -0.02 11.98 -6.81
C GLY A 228 -0.93 12.70 -5.81
N ILE A 229 -0.72 12.46 -4.52
CA ILE A 229 -1.61 12.95 -3.45
C ILE A 229 -1.15 14.23 -2.73
N HIS A 230 0.06 14.70 -3.03
CA HIS A 230 0.72 15.77 -2.29
C HIS A 230 0.41 17.17 -2.83
N GLY A 231 -0.22 17.29 -3.99
CA GLY A 231 -0.47 18.58 -4.64
C GLY A 231 0.76 19.24 -5.23
N ILE A 232 1.72 18.43 -5.66
CA ILE A 232 2.92 18.83 -6.40
C ILE A 232 2.88 18.13 -7.77
N PRO A 233 3.29 18.79 -8.87
CA PRO A 233 3.48 18.15 -10.17
C PRO A 233 4.23 16.83 -10.08
N VAL A 234 3.85 15.84 -10.88
CA VAL A 234 4.39 14.47 -10.79
C VAL A 234 5.55 14.19 -11.74
N THR A 235 6.05 15.23 -12.40
CA THR A 235 7.09 15.19 -13.43
C THR A 235 8.34 16.01 -13.07
N MET A 236 8.44 16.51 -11.84
CA MET A 236 9.60 17.28 -11.39
C MET A 236 10.85 16.39 -11.26
N PRO A 237 12.06 16.96 -11.20
CA PRO A 237 13.26 16.20 -10.86
C PRO A 237 13.14 15.52 -9.48
N GLN A 238 13.72 14.31 -9.34
CA GLN A 238 13.66 13.51 -8.11
C GLN A 238 14.12 14.30 -6.86
N GLU A 239 15.12 15.17 -7.01
CA GLU A 239 15.65 16.01 -5.92
C GLU A 239 14.58 16.89 -5.26
N VAL A 240 13.62 17.42 -6.04
CA VAL A 240 12.53 18.25 -5.50
C VAL A 240 11.69 17.44 -4.51
N TYR A 241 11.37 16.18 -4.85
CA TYR A 241 10.61 15.29 -3.97
C TYR A 241 11.41 14.90 -2.73
N ASN A 242 12.72 14.67 -2.87
CA ASN A 242 13.59 14.37 -1.73
C ASN A 242 13.62 15.55 -0.74
N ASN A 243 13.75 16.79 -1.25
CA ASN A 243 13.74 18.00 -0.42
C ASN A 243 12.40 18.21 0.28
N LEU A 244 11.28 17.96 -0.42
CA LEU A 244 9.95 18.04 0.17
C LEU A 244 9.71 16.96 1.24
N ALA A 245 10.21 15.74 1.02
CA ALA A 245 10.13 14.65 1.99
C ALA A 245 10.94 14.94 3.26
N ALA A 246 12.10 15.58 3.12
CA ALA A 246 12.91 16.02 4.26
C ALA A 246 12.37 17.31 4.93
N GLY A 247 11.53 18.07 4.22
CA GLY A 247 10.97 19.35 4.66
C GLY A 247 9.46 19.31 4.88
N ALA A 248 8.72 20.07 4.06
CA ALA A 248 7.29 20.37 4.28
C ALA A 248 6.34 19.16 4.34
N LEU A 249 6.75 18.00 3.81
CA LEU A 249 5.96 16.78 3.82
C LEU A 249 6.53 15.70 4.75
N ASN A 250 7.53 16.02 5.57
CA ASN A 250 8.04 15.08 6.55
C ASN A 250 6.93 14.69 7.54
N GLY A 251 6.68 13.39 7.69
CA GLY A 251 5.61 12.88 8.56
C GLY A 251 4.20 13.27 8.11
N TYR A 252 3.95 13.51 6.81
CA TYR A 252 2.66 13.98 6.28
C TYR A 252 1.45 13.19 6.78
N ASN A 253 1.61 11.88 6.99
CA ASN A 253 0.55 10.99 7.46
C ASN A 253 0.07 11.37 8.88
N ALA A 254 0.91 12.00 9.70
CA ALA A 254 0.58 12.40 11.06
C ALA A 254 0.14 13.87 11.20
N ILE A 255 -0.01 14.61 10.11
CA ILE A 255 -0.44 16.01 10.16
C ILE A 255 -1.90 16.10 10.64
N ASN A 256 -2.12 16.89 11.70
CA ASN A 256 -3.43 17.21 12.28
C ASN A 256 -4.30 15.98 12.64
N LYS A 257 -3.71 14.93 13.24
CA LYS A 257 -4.45 13.71 13.65
C LYS A 257 -5.55 13.93 14.68
N ASN A 258 -5.63 15.10 15.31
CA ASN A 258 -6.62 15.47 16.32
C ASN A 258 -7.73 16.40 15.81
N ASN A 259 -7.76 16.67 14.49
CA ASN A 259 -8.78 17.52 13.88
C ASN A 259 -9.27 16.91 12.57
N ARG A 260 -10.51 16.42 12.55
CA ARG A 260 -11.11 15.77 11.37
C ARG A 260 -11.27 16.69 10.17
N ASP A 261 -11.28 18.01 10.35
CA ASP A 261 -11.46 18.95 9.25
C ASP A 261 -10.16 19.35 8.57
N THR A 262 -9.02 19.16 9.24
CA THR A 262 -7.70 19.56 8.74
C THR A 262 -6.69 18.43 8.69
N HIS A 263 -7.08 17.20 9.09
CA HIS A 263 -6.25 16.01 8.92
C HIS A 263 -5.85 15.82 7.46
N TYR A 264 -4.57 15.51 7.24
CA TYR A 264 -3.98 15.45 5.89
C TYR A 264 -4.73 14.52 4.94
N TYR A 265 -5.19 13.35 5.41
CA TYR A 265 -5.91 12.41 4.55
C TYR A 265 -7.29 12.90 4.08
N LYS A 266 -7.88 13.95 4.69
CA LYS A 266 -9.14 14.54 4.18
C LYS A 266 -8.98 15.03 2.75
N ARG A 267 -7.93 15.81 2.46
CA ARG A 267 -7.66 16.27 1.09
C ARG A 267 -7.30 15.11 0.16
N VAL A 268 -6.62 14.08 0.66
CA VAL A 268 -6.19 12.94 -0.15
C VAL A 268 -7.39 12.13 -0.61
N TYR A 269 -8.31 11.83 0.30
CA TYR A 269 -9.49 11.02 0.01
C TYR A 269 -10.46 11.77 -0.89
N LEU A 270 -10.69 13.07 -0.64
CA LEU A 270 -11.42 13.94 -1.56
C LEU A 270 -10.73 13.99 -2.94
N GLY A 271 -9.40 14.07 -2.97
CA GLY A 271 -8.62 14.06 -4.20
C GLY A 271 -8.80 12.80 -5.04
N CYS A 272 -8.99 11.65 -4.41
CA CYS A 272 -9.30 10.39 -5.10
C CYS A 272 -10.70 10.44 -5.74
N VAL A 273 -11.72 10.93 -5.01
CA VAL A 273 -13.07 11.15 -5.56
C VAL A 273 -13.05 12.17 -6.71
N ARG A 274 -12.28 13.25 -6.57
CA ARG A 274 -12.08 14.27 -7.61
C ARG A 274 -11.36 13.73 -8.84
N ALA A 275 -10.48 12.73 -8.67
CA ALA A 275 -9.86 12.04 -9.80
C ALA A 275 -10.88 11.21 -10.60
N VAL A 276 -11.87 10.62 -9.94
CA VAL A 276 -13.02 9.99 -10.61
C VAL A 276 -13.84 11.05 -11.36
N ASP A 277 -14.13 12.21 -10.74
CA ASP A 277 -14.81 13.32 -11.44
C ASP A 277 -14.04 13.75 -12.71
N PHE A 278 -12.71 13.81 -12.65
CA PHE A 278 -11.88 14.11 -13.80
C PHE A 278 -11.97 13.04 -14.91
N LEU A 279 -11.91 11.75 -14.57
CA LEU A 279 -12.09 10.67 -15.54
C LEU A 279 -13.45 10.76 -16.24
N TYR A 280 -14.52 11.06 -15.50
CA TYR A 280 -15.86 11.26 -16.06
C TYR A 280 -15.99 12.49 -16.97
N SER A 281 -15.06 13.45 -16.88
CA SER A 281 -15.03 14.62 -17.75
C SER A 281 -14.34 14.39 -19.09
N LEU A 282 -13.62 13.27 -19.25
CA LEU A 282 -12.86 12.99 -20.46
C LEU A 282 -13.81 12.58 -21.61
N PRO A 283 -13.66 13.18 -22.81
CA PRO A 283 -14.47 12.80 -23.96
C PRO A 283 -14.16 11.39 -24.47
N GLU A 284 -13.02 10.80 -24.14
CA GLU A 284 -12.65 9.43 -24.51
C GLU A 284 -13.19 8.38 -23.52
N PHE A 285 -13.67 8.79 -22.34
CA PHE A 285 -14.21 7.86 -21.36
C PHE A 285 -15.59 7.34 -21.78
N ASP A 286 -15.84 6.06 -21.53
CA ASP A 286 -17.10 5.37 -21.87
C ASP A 286 -18.31 5.83 -21.02
N GLY A 287 -18.07 6.62 -19.97
CA GLY A 287 -19.09 7.19 -19.10
C GLY A 287 -19.60 6.24 -18.02
N ASN A 288 -19.01 5.05 -17.85
CA ASN A 288 -19.53 4.07 -16.89
C ASN A 288 -18.47 3.14 -16.26
N THR A 289 -17.46 2.69 -16.99
CA THR A 289 -16.56 1.61 -16.55
C THR A 289 -15.29 2.16 -15.93
N VAL A 290 -15.35 2.52 -14.64
CA VAL A 290 -14.18 2.96 -13.87
C VAL A 290 -13.82 1.97 -12.77
N GLY A 291 -12.56 1.55 -12.74
CA GLY A 291 -11.97 0.77 -11.65
C GLY A 291 -10.89 1.54 -10.90
N VAL A 292 -10.53 1.08 -9.70
CA VAL A 292 -9.44 1.65 -8.89
C VAL A 292 -8.48 0.58 -8.41
N THR A 293 -7.18 0.90 -8.40
CA THR A 293 -6.14 -0.03 -7.94
C THR A 293 -4.97 0.67 -7.26
N GLY A 294 -4.33 -0.04 -6.35
CA GLY A 294 -3.12 0.39 -5.69
C GLY A 294 -2.61 -0.64 -4.69
N GLY A 295 -1.39 -0.42 -4.18
CA GLY A 295 -0.80 -1.26 -3.12
C GLY A 295 -0.37 -0.46 -1.91
N SER A 296 -0.38 -1.08 -0.73
CA SER A 296 -0.05 -0.42 0.53
C SER A 296 -1.02 0.74 0.82
N GLN A 297 -0.54 1.98 0.95
CA GLN A 297 -1.42 3.16 0.96
C GLN A 297 -2.31 3.23 -0.29
N GLY A 298 -1.85 2.79 -1.46
CA GLY A 298 -2.70 2.71 -2.65
C GLY A 298 -3.82 1.67 -2.49
N GLY A 299 -3.57 0.57 -1.79
CA GLY A 299 -4.60 -0.43 -1.48
C GLY A 299 -5.68 0.15 -0.57
N ALA A 300 -5.25 0.90 0.45
CA ALA A 300 -6.14 1.67 1.31
C ALA A 300 -6.98 2.68 0.51
N LEU A 301 -6.33 3.50 -0.32
CA LEU A 301 -6.99 4.50 -1.15
C LEU A 301 -7.96 3.86 -2.15
N SER A 302 -7.71 2.64 -2.62
CA SER A 302 -8.63 1.90 -3.49
C SER A 302 -9.92 1.55 -2.76
N ILE A 303 -9.82 1.03 -1.53
CA ILE A 303 -10.97 0.72 -0.66
C ILE A 303 -11.72 2.02 -0.30
N VAL A 304 -11.00 3.08 0.09
CA VAL A 304 -11.59 4.38 0.41
C VAL A 304 -12.35 4.95 -0.78
N THR A 305 -11.75 4.95 -1.98
CA THR A 305 -12.39 5.50 -3.18
C THR A 305 -13.66 4.71 -3.53
N ALA A 306 -13.59 3.37 -3.48
CA ALA A 306 -14.75 2.51 -3.74
C ALA A 306 -15.85 2.64 -2.68
N GLY A 307 -15.50 2.93 -1.42
CA GLY A 307 -16.46 3.14 -0.33
C GLY A 307 -17.09 4.53 -0.31
N LEU A 308 -16.43 5.54 -0.91
CA LEU A 308 -16.93 6.91 -1.01
C LEU A 308 -17.67 7.21 -2.32
N ASP A 309 -17.33 6.50 -3.40
CA ASP A 309 -17.83 6.81 -4.73
C ASP A 309 -18.52 5.59 -5.38
N PRO A 310 -19.86 5.56 -5.44
CA PRO A 310 -20.61 4.44 -5.99
C PRO A 310 -20.41 4.25 -7.50
N ARG A 311 -19.72 5.20 -8.17
CA ARG A 311 -19.38 5.06 -9.59
C ARG A 311 -18.25 4.06 -9.84
N ILE A 312 -17.46 3.71 -8.82
CA ILE A 312 -16.42 2.67 -8.92
C ILE A 312 -17.07 1.31 -9.14
N LYS A 313 -16.78 0.68 -10.28
CA LYS A 313 -17.37 -0.60 -10.68
C LYS A 313 -16.63 -1.81 -10.15
N PHE A 314 -15.34 -1.66 -9.85
CA PHE A 314 -14.49 -2.72 -9.31
C PHE A 314 -13.21 -2.13 -8.71
N LEU A 315 -12.57 -2.89 -7.83
CA LEU A 315 -11.27 -2.51 -7.28
C LEU A 315 -10.29 -3.68 -7.24
N ALA A 316 -8.99 -3.38 -7.31
CA ALA A 316 -7.93 -4.34 -7.01
C ALA A 316 -6.95 -3.76 -5.98
N ALA A 317 -6.82 -4.39 -4.81
CA ALA A 317 -6.04 -3.85 -3.69
C ALA A 317 -4.97 -4.83 -3.20
N PHE A 318 -3.72 -4.36 -3.15
CA PHE A 318 -2.61 -5.08 -2.52
C PHE A 318 -2.37 -4.61 -1.09
N TYR A 319 -2.27 -5.57 -0.16
CA TYR A 319 -1.81 -5.39 1.23
C TYR A 319 -2.16 -4.00 1.82
N PRO A 320 -3.45 -3.67 1.97
CA PRO A 320 -3.89 -2.31 2.25
C PRO A 320 -3.31 -1.80 3.58
N ALA A 321 -2.67 -0.63 3.51
CA ALA A 321 -2.24 0.13 4.69
C ALA A 321 -3.43 0.80 5.38
N LEU A 322 -3.19 1.68 6.36
CA LEU A 322 -4.20 2.58 6.93
C LEU A 322 -5.43 1.88 7.55
N CYS A 323 -5.34 0.58 7.80
CA CYS A 323 -6.39 -0.22 8.37
C CYS A 323 -6.18 -0.34 9.89
N ASP A 324 -7.26 -0.15 10.64
CA ASP A 324 -7.39 -0.51 12.04
C ASP A 324 -6.31 0.12 12.93
N TYR A 325 -6.20 1.45 12.86
CA TYR A 325 -5.17 2.24 13.55
C TYR A 325 -5.16 2.00 15.06
N ALA A 326 -6.35 1.81 15.64
CA ALA A 326 -6.55 1.60 17.06
C ALA A 326 -6.09 0.20 17.53
N GLY A 327 -5.72 -0.71 16.63
CA GLY A 327 -5.39 -2.10 16.97
C GLY A 327 -4.42 -2.22 18.16
N TYR A 328 -3.38 -1.38 18.21
CA TYR A 328 -2.38 -1.40 19.28
C TYR A 328 -2.98 -1.06 20.66
N LEU A 329 -4.00 -0.21 20.72
CA LEU A 329 -4.73 0.13 21.95
C LEU A 329 -5.51 -1.07 22.51
N HIS A 330 -5.77 -2.07 21.67
CA HIS A 330 -6.45 -3.33 22.00
C HIS A 330 -5.48 -4.52 22.04
N LYS A 331 -4.17 -4.28 22.20
CA LYS A 331 -3.12 -5.32 22.22
C LYS A 331 -3.11 -6.19 20.96
N ARG A 332 -3.37 -5.59 19.81
CA ARG A 332 -3.41 -6.21 18.50
C ARG A 332 -2.60 -5.41 17.49
N ALA A 333 -2.06 -6.04 16.46
CA ALA A 333 -1.31 -5.31 15.45
C ALA A 333 -2.22 -4.33 14.67
N GLY A 334 -1.87 -3.04 14.69
CA GLY A 334 -2.49 -2.01 13.86
C GLY A 334 -1.72 -1.78 12.56
N GLY A 335 -2.42 -1.32 11.52
CA GLY A 335 -1.84 -1.05 10.20
C GLY A 335 -0.81 0.07 10.18
N TRP A 336 -0.05 0.17 9.08
CA TRP A 336 0.79 1.34 8.80
C TRP A 336 -0.06 2.62 8.89
N PRO A 337 0.43 3.71 9.52
CA PRO A 337 1.81 3.96 9.94
C PRO A 337 2.13 3.55 11.39
N HIS A 338 1.32 2.68 11.99
CA HIS A 338 1.49 2.20 13.36
C HIS A 338 1.44 3.31 14.44
N TYR A 339 0.48 4.23 14.33
CA TYR A 339 0.37 5.44 15.19
C TYR A 339 0.57 5.16 16.68
N TYR A 340 0.00 4.07 17.19
CA TYR A 340 -0.03 3.76 18.63
C TYR A 340 0.83 2.55 19.01
N ARG A 341 1.76 2.13 18.15
CA ARG A 341 2.65 1.01 18.47
C ARG A 341 3.57 1.33 19.65
N ASN A 342 4.13 2.54 19.66
CA ASN A 342 5.08 3.01 20.67
C ASN A 342 4.67 4.35 21.29
N ALA A 343 3.42 4.77 21.10
CA ALA A 343 2.90 6.05 21.56
C ALA A 343 1.48 5.88 22.11
N GLN A 344 1.15 6.66 23.13
CA GLN A 344 -0.22 6.78 23.62
C GLN A 344 -0.98 7.85 22.82
N PRO A 345 -2.29 7.68 22.63
CA PRO A 345 -3.10 8.68 21.96
C PRO A 345 -3.15 9.96 22.81
N VAL A 346 -3.19 11.11 22.13
CA VAL A 346 -3.55 12.38 22.76
C VAL A 346 -5.03 12.69 22.48
N ALA A 347 -5.58 13.66 23.20
CA ALA A 347 -7.00 14.01 23.12
C ALA A 347 -7.48 14.18 21.66
N ASN A 348 -8.65 13.61 21.35
CA ASN A 348 -9.34 13.63 20.07
C ASN A 348 -8.66 12.88 18.91
N GLU A 349 -7.48 12.28 19.07
CA GLU A 349 -6.84 11.58 17.94
C GLU A 349 -7.56 10.31 17.54
N VAL A 350 -7.99 9.47 18.50
CA VAL A 350 -8.64 8.20 18.19
C VAL A 350 -9.99 8.46 17.52
N GLU A 351 -10.75 9.41 18.03
CA GLU A 351 -12.04 9.83 17.49
C GLU A 351 -11.90 10.46 16.11
N THR A 352 -10.85 11.27 15.90
CA THR A 352 -10.56 11.87 14.59
C THR A 352 -10.15 10.81 13.58
N LEU A 353 -9.19 9.95 13.93
CA LEU A 353 -8.66 8.92 13.03
C LEU A 353 -9.71 7.87 12.66
N ALA A 354 -10.77 7.69 13.46
CA ALA A 354 -11.91 6.87 13.08
C ALA A 354 -12.58 7.34 11.77
N TYR A 355 -12.54 8.62 11.43
CA TYR A 355 -13.04 9.12 10.14
C TYR A 355 -12.13 8.78 8.95
N PHE A 356 -10.89 8.37 9.21
CA PHE A 356 -9.86 8.13 8.19
C PHE A 356 -9.37 6.69 8.14
N ASP A 357 -9.83 5.85 9.07
CA ASP A 357 -9.50 4.44 9.13
C ASP A 357 -10.23 3.68 8.01
N VAL A 358 -9.46 2.95 7.21
CA VAL A 358 -9.95 2.20 6.04
C VAL A 358 -11.08 1.24 6.42
N VAL A 359 -11.10 0.70 7.64
CA VAL A 359 -12.17 -0.22 8.08
C VAL A 359 -13.55 0.42 7.97
N ASN A 360 -13.68 1.73 8.19
CA ASN A 360 -14.98 2.40 8.13
C ASN A 360 -15.43 2.67 6.68
N PHE A 361 -14.49 2.88 5.75
CA PHE A 361 -14.81 2.92 4.32
C PHE A 361 -15.14 1.53 3.78
N ALA A 362 -14.45 0.49 4.25
CA ALA A 362 -14.62 -0.89 3.83
C ALA A 362 -16.08 -1.37 4.00
N ARG A 363 -16.76 -0.95 5.08
CA ARG A 363 -18.20 -1.22 5.32
C ARG A 363 -19.13 -0.75 4.20
N ARG A 364 -18.67 0.19 3.37
CA ARG A 364 -19.43 0.85 2.31
C ARG A 364 -19.03 0.38 0.91
N VAL A 365 -18.09 -0.56 0.80
CA VAL A 365 -17.64 -1.09 -0.49
C VAL A 365 -18.58 -2.19 -0.98
N ASN A 366 -19.44 -1.83 -1.93
CA ASN A 366 -20.33 -2.78 -2.63
C ASN A 366 -19.73 -3.32 -3.93
N ALA A 367 -18.74 -2.62 -4.50
CA ALA A 367 -18.10 -3.02 -5.75
C ALA A 367 -17.35 -4.35 -5.60
N PRO A 368 -17.37 -5.24 -6.63
CA PRO A 368 -16.55 -6.44 -6.63
C PRO A 368 -15.06 -6.09 -6.52
N GLY A 369 -14.34 -6.77 -5.64
CA GLY A 369 -12.94 -6.51 -5.36
C GLY A 369 -12.05 -7.74 -5.50
N TRP A 370 -10.87 -7.54 -6.10
CA TRP A 370 -9.74 -8.47 -6.06
C TRP A 370 -8.74 -7.99 -5.02
N TYR A 371 -8.32 -8.89 -4.14
CA TYR A 371 -7.47 -8.57 -3.00
C TYR A 371 -6.32 -9.54 -2.91
N SER A 372 -5.16 -9.06 -2.49
CA SER A 372 -4.02 -9.96 -2.32
C SER A 372 -2.97 -9.44 -1.34
N TRP A 373 -2.40 -10.36 -0.55
CA TRP A 373 -1.33 -10.11 0.43
C TRP A 373 -0.75 -11.43 0.95
N GLY A 374 0.27 -11.33 1.80
CA GLY A 374 0.85 -12.44 2.56
C GLY A 374 0.70 -12.25 4.06
N TYR A 375 0.97 -13.31 4.83
CA TYR A 375 0.80 -13.30 6.28
C TYR A 375 2.04 -12.79 7.03
N ASN A 376 3.18 -12.67 6.34
CA ASN A 376 4.43 -12.19 6.92
C ASN A 376 4.66 -10.69 6.73
N ASP A 377 3.67 -9.94 6.25
CA ASP A 377 3.78 -8.49 6.11
C ASP A 377 3.85 -7.84 7.49
N VAL A 378 4.99 -7.23 7.79
CA VAL A 378 5.23 -6.48 9.03
C VAL A 378 4.89 -5.00 8.86
N THR A 379 4.90 -4.46 7.65
CA THR A 379 4.56 -3.06 7.39
C THR A 379 3.06 -2.85 7.51
N CYS A 380 2.29 -3.70 6.84
CA CYS A 380 0.85 -3.75 6.95
C CYS A 380 0.53 -5.13 7.54
N PRO A 381 0.25 -5.24 8.84
CA PRO A 381 0.06 -6.55 9.46
C PRO A 381 -1.23 -7.20 8.94
N PRO A 382 -1.26 -8.50 8.60
CA PRO A 382 -2.46 -9.17 8.10
C PRO A 382 -3.66 -9.04 9.05
N THR A 383 -3.46 -8.94 10.37
CA THR A 383 -4.58 -8.67 11.29
C THR A 383 -5.34 -7.39 10.93
N SER A 384 -4.61 -6.32 10.59
CA SER A 384 -5.22 -5.05 10.18
C SER A 384 -5.90 -5.14 8.81
N MET A 385 -5.33 -5.90 7.87
CA MET A 385 -5.93 -6.11 6.55
C MET A 385 -7.24 -6.89 6.66
N TYR A 386 -7.26 -7.97 7.46
CA TYR A 386 -8.47 -8.76 7.69
C TYR A 386 -9.53 -7.96 8.44
N SER A 387 -9.17 -7.06 9.37
CA SER A 387 -10.13 -6.12 9.97
C SER A 387 -10.90 -5.35 8.90
N ALA A 388 -10.22 -4.79 7.89
CA ALA A 388 -10.88 -4.08 6.80
C ALA A 388 -11.60 -5.03 5.83
N TYR A 389 -10.96 -6.12 5.42
CA TYR A 389 -11.51 -7.04 4.43
C TYR A 389 -12.78 -7.75 4.91
N ASN A 390 -12.84 -8.17 6.18
CA ASN A 390 -13.95 -8.97 6.71
C ASN A 390 -15.27 -8.20 6.74
N VAL A 391 -15.22 -6.87 6.84
CA VAL A 391 -16.42 -6.00 6.90
C VAL A 391 -16.89 -5.49 5.54
N ILE A 392 -16.17 -5.81 4.45
CA ILE A 392 -16.60 -5.45 3.09
C ILE A 392 -17.81 -6.31 2.68
N PRO A 393 -18.96 -5.69 2.34
CA PRO A 393 -20.17 -6.41 1.92
C PRO A 393 -20.17 -6.82 0.44
N GLY A 394 -19.43 -6.13 -0.43
CA GLY A 394 -19.31 -6.45 -1.85
C GLY A 394 -18.68 -7.83 -2.10
N ALA A 395 -18.78 -8.33 -3.34
CA ALA A 395 -18.14 -9.60 -3.70
C ALA A 395 -16.61 -9.48 -3.59
N LYS A 396 -15.96 -10.47 -2.96
CA LYS A 396 -14.52 -10.43 -2.67
C LYS A 396 -13.85 -11.68 -3.22
N ASP A 397 -12.73 -11.47 -3.88
CA ASP A 397 -11.85 -12.51 -4.35
C ASP A 397 -10.45 -12.28 -3.76
N LEU A 398 -10.02 -13.17 -2.85
CA LEU A 398 -8.78 -13.00 -2.06
C LEU A 398 -7.72 -14.03 -2.46
N HIS A 399 -6.61 -13.54 -2.98
CA HIS A 399 -5.48 -14.31 -3.48
C HIS A 399 -4.32 -14.20 -2.50
N LEU A 400 -4.06 -15.26 -1.74
CA LEU A 400 -3.04 -15.26 -0.68
C LEU A 400 -1.70 -15.77 -1.19
N TYR A 401 -0.66 -15.00 -0.94
CA TYR A 401 0.74 -15.38 -1.13
C TYR A 401 1.39 -15.47 0.25
N LEU A 402 1.15 -16.57 0.95
CA LEU A 402 1.29 -16.67 2.42
C LEU A 402 2.64 -16.21 2.97
N GLU A 403 3.74 -16.53 2.28
CA GLU A 403 5.10 -16.17 2.70
C GLU A 403 5.42 -14.68 2.56
N THR A 404 4.74 -13.96 1.66
CA THR A 404 5.16 -12.62 1.29
C THR A 404 5.07 -11.66 2.47
N GLY A 405 6.08 -10.79 2.55
CA GLY A 405 6.05 -9.61 3.40
C GLY A 405 5.35 -8.45 2.70
N HIS A 406 5.88 -7.25 2.86
CA HIS A 406 5.41 -6.04 2.15
C HIS A 406 5.94 -5.94 0.71
N TRP A 407 5.81 -7.02 -0.05
CA TRP A 407 6.28 -7.16 -1.43
C TRP A 407 5.40 -8.17 -2.16
N THR A 408 5.53 -8.25 -3.48
CA THR A 408 4.75 -9.18 -4.33
C THR A 408 5.64 -10.02 -5.22
N TYR A 409 5.17 -11.21 -5.59
CA TYR A 409 5.71 -11.94 -6.72
C TYR A 409 5.30 -11.32 -8.08
N PRO A 410 6.07 -11.54 -9.16
CA PRO A 410 5.65 -11.17 -10.51
C PRO A 410 4.29 -11.76 -10.91
N GLU A 411 4.03 -13.03 -10.57
CA GLU A 411 2.78 -13.75 -10.84
C GLU A 411 1.59 -13.03 -10.20
N GLN A 412 1.76 -12.65 -8.93
CA GLN A 412 0.76 -11.88 -8.18
C GLN A 412 0.43 -10.54 -8.86
N GLN A 413 1.43 -9.84 -9.41
CA GLN A 413 1.21 -8.61 -10.16
C GLN A 413 0.50 -8.85 -11.51
N SER A 414 0.87 -9.92 -12.21
CA SER A 414 0.23 -10.33 -13.46
C SER A 414 -1.24 -10.66 -13.26
N GLU A 415 -1.58 -11.45 -12.24
CA GLU A 415 -2.97 -11.80 -11.89
C GLU A 415 -3.82 -10.54 -11.68
N ARG A 416 -3.31 -9.54 -10.94
CA ARG A 416 -4.00 -8.26 -10.76
C ARG A 416 -4.24 -7.56 -12.11
N ILE A 417 -3.20 -7.47 -12.95
CA ILE A 417 -3.28 -6.79 -14.25
C ILE A 417 -4.30 -7.48 -15.16
N GLU A 418 -4.27 -8.81 -15.23
CA GLU A 418 -5.20 -9.60 -16.02
C GLU A 418 -6.64 -9.45 -15.51
N TRP A 419 -6.83 -9.48 -14.19
CA TRP A 419 -8.14 -9.27 -13.58
C TRP A 419 -8.70 -7.88 -13.91
N LEU A 420 -7.89 -6.82 -13.77
CA LEU A 420 -8.29 -5.45 -14.10
C LEU A 420 -8.67 -5.32 -15.58
N LYS A 421 -7.84 -5.86 -16.48
CA LYS A 421 -8.13 -5.88 -17.92
C LYS A 421 -9.42 -6.64 -18.22
N GLY A 422 -9.62 -7.80 -17.60
CA GLY A 422 -10.84 -8.59 -17.76
C GLY A 422 -12.11 -7.84 -17.36
N LYS A 423 -12.04 -6.99 -16.32
CA LYS A 423 -13.17 -6.13 -15.90
C LYS A 423 -13.44 -4.94 -16.83
N CYS A 424 -12.43 -4.51 -17.59
CA CYS A 424 -12.56 -3.45 -18.59
C CYS A 424 -13.20 -3.93 -19.92
N GLY A 425 -13.42 -5.24 -20.09
CA GLY A 425 -13.87 -5.81 -21.36
C GLY A 425 -12.69 -6.14 -22.31
N LYS A 426 -13.00 -6.85 -23.40
CA LYS A 426 -12.01 -7.22 -24.43
C LYS A 426 -11.79 -6.09 -25.45
#